data_AF-A0A432TTW4-F1
#
_entry.id   AF-A0A432TTW4-F1
#
_cell.length_a   1.000
_cell.length_b   1.000
_cell.length_c   1.000
_cell.angle_alpha   90.00
_cell.angle_beta   90.00
_cell.angle_gamma   90.00
#
_symmetry.space_group_name_H-M   'P 1'
#
loop_
_entity.id
_entity.type
_entity.pdbx_description
1 polymer ?
#
loop_
_entity_poly.entity_id
_entity_poly.type
_entity_poly.pdbx_seq_one_letter_code
_entity_poly.pdbx_strand_id
1 'polypeptide(L)'
;MEQLFSSGELLDVQLPENMMFYLVLFLYGYITLSIIMYRLVILGEQSSGGFMPVLNVNKIIRFVGLTLFVGLVTVVPVMITGMPMLQLIMYFLIIPITLNFINIAIDQPSKYKWNLSFTTHMNLFFLQAILPALVGMLFAALANIIGLPPILEWTVKVILFYWTLVTLALCYQLIQANNSAQNP
;
A
#
# COMPACT_ATOMS: atom_id res chain seq x y z
N MET A 1 9.78 -35.84 14.78
CA MET A 1 10.86 -34.91 15.16
C MET A 1 12.12 -35.57 14.63
N GLU A 2 12.88 -34.85 13.80
CA GLU A 2 14.00 -35.33 12.95
C GLU A 2 13.60 -36.26 11.79
N GLN A 3 13.65 -35.71 10.56
CA GLN A 3 13.70 -36.35 9.22
C GLN A 3 12.71 -35.78 8.19
N LEU A 4 12.71 -34.45 7.99
CA LEU A 4 12.16 -33.84 6.75
C LEU A 4 12.98 -32.62 6.29
N PHE A 5 14.24 -32.54 6.73
CA PHE A 5 15.24 -31.59 6.23
C PHE A 5 16.38 -32.40 5.62
N SER A 6 16.17 -32.96 4.43
CA SER A 6 17.26 -33.46 3.60
C SER A 6 16.84 -33.40 2.14
N SER A 7 17.79 -32.97 1.31
CA SER A 7 17.81 -33.02 -0.17
C SER A 7 16.87 -32.09 -0.92
N GLY A 8 17.14 -30.79 -0.82
CA GLY A 8 16.96 -29.83 -1.91
C GLY A 8 18.06 -28.81 -1.75
N GLU A 9 18.97 -28.72 -2.73
CA GLU A 9 20.09 -27.78 -2.74
C GLU A 9 19.63 -26.41 -2.22
N LEU A 10 20.13 -26.03 -1.05
CA LEU A 10 20.13 -24.63 -0.66
C LEU A 10 21.03 -23.97 -1.68
N LEU A 11 20.43 -23.49 -2.78
CA LEU A 11 21.07 -22.52 -3.66
C LEU A 11 21.69 -21.51 -2.72
N ASP A 12 23.02 -21.48 -2.71
CA ASP A 12 23.81 -20.54 -1.95
C ASP A 12 23.55 -19.18 -2.62
N VAL A 13 22.39 -18.60 -2.31
CA VAL A 13 21.97 -17.30 -2.82
C VAL A 13 22.89 -16.31 -2.14
N GLN A 14 24.05 -16.09 -2.75
CA GLN A 14 24.95 -15.02 -2.36
C GLN A 14 24.16 -13.73 -2.47
N LEU A 15 23.81 -13.17 -1.30
CA LEU A 15 23.19 -11.86 -1.26
C LEU A 15 24.19 -10.86 -1.85
N PRO A 16 23.76 -9.98 -2.76
CA PRO A 16 24.66 -9.01 -3.36
C PRO A 16 25.35 -8.19 -2.26
N GLU A 17 26.64 -7.91 -2.42
CA GLU A 17 27.42 -7.13 -1.43
C GLU A 17 26.75 -5.79 -1.08
N ASN A 18 26.04 -5.20 -2.05
CA ASN A 18 25.34 -3.92 -1.92
C ASN A 18 23.82 -4.06 -1.68
N MET A 19 23.36 -5.17 -1.10
CA MET A 19 21.93 -5.43 -0.86
C MET A 19 21.22 -4.25 -0.17
N MET A 20 21.85 -3.65 0.85
CA MET A 20 21.27 -2.51 1.57
C MET A 20 21.03 -1.30 0.66
N PHE A 21 21.98 -1.01 -0.25
CA PHE A 21 21.80 0.07 -1.22
C PHE A 21 20.66 -0.23 -2.19
N TYR A 22 20.54 -1.47 -2.67
CA TYR A 22 19.43 -1.87 -3.52
C TYR A 22 18.08 -1.77 -2.83
N LEU A 23 17.99 -2.13 -1.55
CA LEU A 23 16.76 -1.98 -0.76
C LEU A 23 16.37 -0.50 -0.60
N VAL A 24 17.34 0.38 -0.33
CA VAL A 24 17.08 1.83 -0.24
C VAL A 24 16.62 2.40 -1.58
N LEU A 25 17.27 2.03 -2.68
CA LEU A 25 16.87 2.45 -4.02
C LEU A 25 15.49 1.91 -4.41
N PHE A 26 15.19 0.66 -4.06
CA PHE A 26 13.88 0.06 -4.27
C PHE A 26 12.80 0.81 -3.48
N LEU A 27 13.05 1.12 -2.21
CA LEU A 27 12.14 1.90 -1.37
C LEU A 27 11.92 3.30 -1.96
N TYR A 28 12.99 3.96 -2.39
CA TYR A 28 12.89 5.27 -3.04
C TYR A 28 12.05 5.21 -4.32
N GLY A 29 12.29 4.20 -5.18
CA GLY A 29 11.51 3.96 -6.40
C GLY A 29 10.04 3.71 -6.10
N TYR A 30 9.75 2.85 -5.13
CA TYR A 30 8.40 2.52 -4.66
C TYR A 30 7.63 3.77 -4.19
N ILE A 31 8.27 4.62 -3.37
CA ILE A 31 7.66 5.83 -2.83
C ILE A 31 7.44 6.87 -3.93
N THR A 32 8.45 7.07 -4.77
CA THR A 32 8.37 8.01 -5.89
C THR A 32 7.25 7.63 -6.85
N LEU A 33 7.16 6.35 -7.22
CA LEU A 33 6.09 5.82 -8.05
C LEU A 33 4.71 6.01 -7.41
N SER A 34 4.58 5.71 -6.11
CA SER A 34 3.32 5.89 -5.37
C SER A 34 2.88 7.36 -5.37
N ILE A 35 3.79 8.29 -5.08
CA ILE A 35 3.50 9.74 -5.08
C ILE A 35 3.09 10.21 -6.47
N ILE A 36 3.79 9.78 -7.53
CA ILE A 36 3.48 10.16 -8.91
C ILE A 36 2.09 9.64 -9.28
N MET A 37 1.77 8.39 -8.96
CA MET A 37 0.45 7.83 -9.26
C MET A 37 -0.67 8.55 -8.53
N TYR A 38 -0.50 8.88 -7.24
CA TYR A 38 -1.48 9.69 -6.53
C TYR A 38 -1.65 11.08 -7.16
N ARG A 39 -0.55 11.76 -7.50
CA ARG A 39 -0.61 13.06 -8.19
C ARG A 39 -1.32 12.97 -9.53
N LEU A 40 -1.03 11.95 -10.32
CA LEU A 40 -1.63 11.74 -11.64
C LEU A 40 -3.14 11.56 -11.51
N VAL A 41 -3.61 10.73 -10.57
CA VAL A 41 -5.05 10.51 -10.37
C VAL A 41 -5.74 11.77 -9.85
N ILE A 42 -5.10 12.55 -8.96
CA ILE A 42 -5.72 13.73 -8.36
C ILE A 42 -5.70 14.96 -9.27
N LEU A 43 -4.55 15.25 -9.91
CA LEU A 43 -4.30 16.48 -10.66
C LEU A 43 -4.47 16.30 -12.17
N GLY A 44 -4.55 15.06 -12.66
CA GLY A 44 -4.65 14.75 -14.08
C GLY A 44 -3.51 15.39 -14.89
N GLU A 45 -3.89 16.09 -15.95
CA GLU A 45 -2.97 16.80 -16.85
C GLU A 45 -2.20 17.94 -16.18
N GLN A 46 -2.69 18.47 -15.05
CA GLN A 46 -2.03 19.54 -14.30
C GLN A 46 -0.98 19.04 -13.30
N SER A 47 -0.65 17.75 -13.31
CA SER A 47 0.49 17.21 -12.55
C SER A 47 1.79 17.84 -13.06
N SER A 48 2.20 18.94 -12.43
CA SER A 48 3.20 19.93 -12.89
C SER A 48 4.66 19.45 -12.90
N GLY A 49 4.91 18.18 -13.19
CA GLY A 49 6.26 17.63 -13.31
C GLY A 49 6.39 16.36 -14.15
N GLY A 50 5.33 15.85 -14.80
CA GLY A 50 5.42 14.57 -15.50
C GLY A 50 5.96 13.44 -14.61
N PHE A 51 6.51 12.39 -15.22
CA PHE A 51 7.15 11.26 -14.53
C PHE A 51 8.54 11.61 -13.94
N MET A 52 8.74 12.83 -13.44
CA MET A 52 10.01 13.23 -12.82
C MET A 52 10.15 12.65 -11.41
N PRO A 53 11.37 12.24 -11.02
CA PRO A 53 11.65 11.74 -9.69
C PRO A 53 11.33 12.81 -8.63
N VAL A 54 10.69 12.38 -7.54
CA VAL A 54 10.35 13.27 -6.42
C VAL A 54 11.63 13.55 -5.64
N LEU A 55 12.08 14.80 -5.65
CA LEU A 55 13.30 15.24 -4.93
C LEU A 55 12.99 15.99 -3.63
N ASN A 56 11.71 16.21 -3.31
CA ASN A 56 11.34 16.90 -2.08
C ASN A 56 11.54 15.97 -0.87
N VAL A 57 12.66 16.17 -0.17
CA VAL A 57 13.07 15.36 0.99
C VAL A 57 12.02 15.37 2.09
N ASN A 58 11.40 16.51 2.39
CA ASN A 58 10.34 16.60 3.40
C ASN A 58 9.13 15.74 3.04
N LYS A 59 8.73 15.73 1.76
CA LYS A 59 7.66 14.86 1.26
C LYS A 59 8.01 13.38 1.42
N ILE A 60 9.22 13.00 1.02
CA ILE A 60 9.70 11.62 1.13
C ILE A 60 9.68 11.19 2.60
N ILE A 61 10.24 11.97 3.52
CA ILE A 61 10.26 11.65 4.95
C ILE A 61 8.84 11.47 5.51
N ARG A 62 7.91 12.38 5.17
CA ARG A 62 6.50 12.25 5.60
C ARG A 62 5.86 10.98 5.05
N PHE A 63 6.14 10.64 3.79
CA PHE A 63 5.59 9.44 3.14
C PHE A 63 6.17 8.17 3.76
N VAL A 64 7.50 8.08 3.90
CA VAL A 64 8.21 6.99 4.59
C VAL A 64 7.66 6.81 5.99
N GLY A 65 7.56 7.90 6.76
CA GLY A 65 7.06 7.86 8.14
C GLY A 65 5.64 7.31 8.22
N LEU A 66 4.76 7.70 7.29
CA LEU A 66 3.40 7.18 7.22
C LEU A 66 3.36 5.71 6.79
N THR A 67 4.17 5.30 5.81
CA THR A 67 4.29 3.89 5.38
C THR A 67 4.77 3.01 6.54
N LEU A 68 5.81 3.43 7.25
CA LEU A 68 6.33 2.70 8.42
C LEU A 68 5.29 2.65 9.54
N PHE A 69 4.60 3.75 9.82
CA PHE A 69 3.54 3.79 10.83
C PHE A 69 2.42 2.80 10.51
N VAL A 70 1.89 2.82 9.28
CA VAL A 70 0.84 1.90 8.83
C VAL A 70 1.32 0.45 8.92
N GLY A 71 2.55 0.16 8.48
CA GLY A 71 3.14 -1.18 8.57
C GLY A 71 3.29 -1.67 10.01
N LEU A 72 3.84 -0.84 10.90
CA LEU A 72 4.04 -1.22 12.30
C LEU A 72 2.72 -1.45 13.03
N VAL A 73 1.75 -0.54 12.87
CA VAL A 73 0.45 -0.63 13.55
C VAL A 73 -0.34 -1.86 13.11
N THR A 74 -0.12 -2.34 11.87
CA THR A 74 -0.82 -3.53 11.35
C THR A 74 -0.10 -4.84 11.67
N VAL A 75 1.24 -4.86 11.62
CA VAL A 75 2.04 -6.08 11.76
C VAL A 75 2.39 -6.39 13.22
N VAL A 76 2.76 -5.38 14.02
CA VAL A 76 3.23 -5.59 15.41
C VAL A 76 2.17 -6.30 16.28
N PRO A 77 0.87 -5.91 16.25
CA PRO A 77 -0.14 -6.61 17.04
C PRO A 77 -0.27 -8.10 16.66
N VAL A 78 -0.19 -8.43 15.37
CA VAL A 78 -0.22 -9.80 14.89
C VAL A 78 1.02 -10.57 15.35
N MET A 79 2.19 -9.95 15.30
CA MET A 79 3.45 -10.57 15.72
C MET A 79 3.46 -10.90 17.22
N ILE A 80 2.89 -10.03 18.06
CA ILE A 80 2.84 -10.23 19.52
C ILE A 80 1.79 -11.27 19.90
N THR A 81 0.62 -11.24 19.26
CA THR A 81 -0.54 -12.05 19.67
C THR A 81 -0.69 -13.36 18.90
N GLY A 82 -0.06 -13.48 17.73
CA GLY A 82 -0.22 -14.61 16.80
C GLY A 82 -1.58 -14.65 16.08
N MET A 83 -2.47 -13.67 16.28
CA MET A 83 -3.82 -13.70 15.69
C MET A 83 -3.87 -12.89 14.37
N PRO A 84 -4.04 -13.53 13.21
CA PRO A 84 -4.05 -12.83 11.92
C PRO A 84 -5.26 -11.88 11.76
N MET A 85 -6.38 -12.16 12.42
CA MET A 85 -7.58 -11.32 12.37
C MET A 85 -7.35 -9.91 12.97
N LEU A 86 -6.39 -9.76 13.89
CA LEU A 86 -6.03 -8.45 14.42
C LEU A 86 -5.52 -7.51 13.33
N GLN A 87 -4.88 -8.03 12.28
CA GLN A 87 -4.42 -7.20 11.17
C GLN A 87 -5.56 -6.43 10.53
N LEU A 88 -6.70 -7.09 10.30
CA LEU A 88 -7.88 -6.50 9.68
C LEU A 88 -8.51 -5.45 10.59
N ILE A 89 -8.60 -5.73 11.89
CA ILE A 89 -9.12 -4.78 12.88
C ILE A 89 -8.24 -3.53 12.92
N MET A 90 -6.92 -3.70 13.02
CA MET A 90 -5.99 -2.59 13.05
C MET A 90 -6.02 -1.79 11.74
N TYR A 91 -6.06 -2.47 10.59
CA TYR A 91 -6.16 -1.81 9.29
C TYR A 91 -7.47 -1.03 9.15
N PHE A 92 -8.59 -1.57 9.64
CA PHE A 92 -9.87 -0.87 9.70
C PHE A 92 -9.75 0.42 10.52
N LEU A 93 -9.09 0.39 11.68
CA LEU A 93 -8.95 1.58 12.53
C LEU A 93 -8.10 2.68 11.86
N ILE A 94 -7.02 2.29 11.16
CA ILE A 94 -6.10 3.26 10.56
C ILE A 94 -6.46 3.65 9.13
N ILE A 95 -7.45 3.02 8.48
CA ILE A 95 -7.77 3.29 7.08
C ILE A 95 -8.02 4.77 6.78
N PRO A 96 -8.65 5.60 7.64
CA PRO A 96 -8.82 7.01 7.33
C PRO A 96 -7.48 7.75 7.28
N ILE A 97 -6.49 7.30 8.08
CA ILE A 97 -5.16 7.90 8.14
C ILE A 97 -4.41 7.66 6.82
N THR A 98 -4.67 6.56 6.11
CA THR A 98 -4.01 6.26 4.81
C THR A 98 -4.36 7.29 3.74
N LEU A 99 -5.49 7.99 3.84
CA LEU A 99 -5.83 9.13 2.97
C LEU A 99 -4.76 10.24 3.03
N ASN A 100 -3.95 10.31 4.09
CA ASN A 100 -2.83 11.23 4.17
C ASN A 100 -1.69 10.94 3.18
N PHE A 101 -1.60 9.72 2.62
CA PHE A 101 -0.69 9.46 1.50
C PHE A 101 -1.00 10.39 0.32
N ILE A 102 -2.29 10.63 0.06
CA ILE A 102 -2.74 11.56 -0.98
C ILE A 102 -2.36 12.98 -0.60
N ASN A 103 -2.70 13.43 0.62
CA ASN A 103 -2.34 14.78 1.10
C ASN A 103 -0.84 15.06 0.93
N ILE A 104 0.01 14.11 1.32
CA ILE A 104 1.47 14.23 1.18
C ILE A 104 1.86 14.30 -0.30
N ALA A 105 1.25 13.48 -1.16
CA ALA A 105 1.54 13.47 -2.59
C ALA A 105 1.23 14.83 -3.24
N ILE A 106 0.09 15.46 -2.92
CA ILE A 106 -0.34 16.76 -3.47
C ILE A 106 0.10 17.98 -2.66
N ASP A 107 1.09 17.84 -1.76
CA ASP A 107 1.66 18.93 -0.95
C ASP A 107 0.66 19.61 0.01
N GLN A 108 -0.37 18.88 0.44
CA GLN A 108 -1.34 19.31 1.44
C GLN A 108 -0.89 18.91 2.87
N PRO A 109 -1.33 19.64 3.91
CA PRO A 109 -1.08 19.26 5.29
C PRO A 109 -1.76 17.93 5.64
N SER A 110 -1.09 17.10 6.42
CA SER A 110 -1.66 15.84 6.91
C SER A 110 -2.77 16.13 7.91
N LYS A 111 -3.89 15.42 7.81
CA LYS A 111 -5.03 15.49 8.70
C LYS A 111 -5.05 14.29 9.64
N TYR A 112 -5.05 14.55 10.95
CA TYR A 112 -5.12 13.48 11.95
C TYR A 112 -6.55 12.98 12.19
N LYS A 113 -7.55 13.84 11.99
CA LYS A 113 -8.97 13.51 12.14
C LYS A 113 -9.65 13.59 10.78
N TRP A 114 -10.24 12.47 10.38
CA TRP A 114 -11.11 12.38 9.23
C TRP A 114 -12.53 12.17 9.75
N ASN A 115 -13.40 13.16 9.58
CA ASN A 115 -14.80 13.03 9.96
C ASN A 115 -15.56 12.28 8.86
N LEU A 116 -15.37 10.97 8.80
CA LEU A 116 -16.04 10.11 7.83
C LEU A 116 -17.30 9.52 8.47
N SER A 117 -18.38 9.47 7.71
CA SER A 117 -19.53 8.64 8.09
C SER A 117 -19.09 7.17 8.21
N PHE A 118 -19.75 6.39 9.06
CA PHE A 118 -19.46 4.97 9.21
C PHE A 118 -19.54 4.22 7.86
N THR A 119 -20.52 4.55 7.03
CA THR A 119 -20.67 3.99 5.68
C THR A 119 -19.45 4.29 4.79
N THR A 120 -18.96 5.53 4.81
CA THR A 120 -17.76 5.91 4.06
C THR A 120 -16.52 5.17 4.56
N HIS A 121 -16.38 5.03 5.87
CA HIS A 121 -15.29 4.27 6.49
C HIS A 121 -15.31 2.81 6.07
N MET A 122 -16.48 2.16 6.16
CA MET A 122 -16.69 0.77 5.73
C MET A 122 -16.37 0.57 4.24
N ASN A 123 -16.84 1.46 3.37
CA ASN A 123 -16.58 1.38 1.94
C ASN A 123 -15.09 1.57 1.63
N LEU A 124 -14.43 2.51 2.30
CA LEU A 124 -12.99 2.72 2.16
C LEU A 124 -12.21 1.47 2.58
N PHE A 125 -12.54 0.88 3.73
CA PHE A 125 -11.92 -0.35 4.19
C PHE A 125 -12.15 -1.53 3.23
N PHE A 126 -13.38 -1.68 2.74
CA PHE A 126 -13.70 -2.75 1.79
C PHE A 126 -12.89 -2.62 0.51
N LEU A 127 -12.87 -1.43 -0.10
CA LEU A 127 -12.18 -1.18 -1.35
C LEU A 127 -10.64 -1.25 -1.23
N GLN A 128 -10.09 -0.85 -0.09
CA GLN A 128 -8.64 -0.78 0.13
C GLN A 128 -8.02 -2.03 0.75
N ALA A 129 -8.80 -2.79 1.52
CA ALA A 129 -8.29 -3.94 2.27
C ALA A 129 -8.89 -5.24 1.75
N ILE A 130 -10.21 -5.36 1.90
CA ILE A 130 -10.92 -6.63 1.73
C ILE A 130 -10.89 -7.06 0.27
N LEU A 131 -11.24 -6.15 -0.65
CA LEU A 131 -11.30 -6.47 -2.06
C LEU A 131 -9.92 -6.86 -2.63
N PRO A 132 -8.83 -6.09 -2.43
CA PRO A 132 -7.49 -6.52 -2.86
C PRO A 132 -7.04 -7.84 -2.24
N ALA A 133 -7.33 -8.06 -0.95
CA ALA A 133 -6.96 -9.30 -0.26
C ALA A 133 -7.72 -10.52 -0.82
N LEU A 134 -9.03 -10.38 -1.06
CA LEU A 134 -9.84 -11.44 -1.66
C LEU A 134 -9.38 -11.77 -3.08
N VAL A 135 -9.12 -10.75 -3.91
CA VAL A 135 -8.62 -10.93 -5.27
C VAL A 135 -7.26 -11.63 -5.25
N GLY A 136 -6.35 -11.22 -4.36
CA GLY A 136 -5.05 -11.85 -4.19
C GLY A 136 -5.15 -13.31 -3.74
N MET A 137 -6.01 -13.60 -2.76
CA MET A 137 -6.23 -14.97 -2.26
C MET A 137 -6.86 -15.88 -3.33
N LEU A 138 -7.87 -15.39 -4.06
CA LEU A 138 -8.50 -16.14 -5.14
C LEU A 138 -7.49 -16.47 -6.23
N PHE A 139 -6.67 -15.49 -6.64
CA PHE A 139 -5.64 -15.72 -7.64
C PHE A 139 -4.59 -16.74 -7.15
N ALA A 140 -4.10 -16.60 -5.92
CA ALA A 140 -3.14 -17.53 -5.35
C ALA A 140 -3.69 -18.97 -5.28
N ALA A 141 -4.95 -19.14 -4.89
CA ALA A 141 -5.61 -20.44 -4.87
C ALA A 141 -5.72 -21.05 -6.28
N LEU A 142 -6.16 -20.27 -7.27
CA LEU A 142 -6.25 -20.72 -8.66
C LEU A 142 -4.89 -21.05 -9.27
N ALA A 143 -3.88 -20.21 -8.99
CA ALA A 143 -2.52 -20.43 -9.45
C ALA A 143 -1.94 -21.75 -8.93
N ASN A 144 -2.21 -22.07 -7.66
CA ASN A 144 -1.78 -23.32 -7.05
C ASN A 144 -2.48 -24.55 -7.66
N ILE A 145 -3.80 -24.47 -7.90
CA ILE A 145 -4.58 -25.57 -8.51
C ILE A 145 -4.15 -25.85 -9.96
N ILE A 146 -3.89 -24.80 -10.75
CA ILE A 146 -3.60 -24.90 -12.19
C ILE A 146 -2.09 -25.10 -12.44
N GLY A 147 -1.24 -24.92 -11.41
CA GLY A 147 0.22 -25.00 -11.54
C GLY A 147 0.81 -23.83 -12.32
N LEU A 148 0.29 -22.62 -12.11
CA LEU A 148 0.77 -21.43 -12.81
C LEU A 148 2.21 -21.07 -12.39
N PRO A 149 3.04 -20.53 -13.32
CA PRO A 149 4.40 -20.13 -12.98
C PRO A 149 4.44 -18.99 -11.95
N PRO A 150 5.45 -18.95 -11.05
CA PRO A 150 5.57 -17.92 -10.00
C PRO A 150 5.60 -16.47 -10.52
N ILE A 151 6.04 -16.26 -11.77
CA ILE A 151 6.09 -14.92 -12.38
C ILE A 151 4.69 -14.29 -12.47
N LEU A 152 3.63 -15.09 -12.63
CA LEU A 152 2.26 -14.57 -12.71
C LEU A 152 1.77 -14.05 -11.36
N GLU A 153 2.20 -14.64 -10.24
CA GLU A 153 1.89 -14.12 -8.90
C GLU A 153 2.49 -12.73 -8.70
N TRP A 154 3.71 -12.50 -9.18
CA TRP A 154 4.34 -11.17 -9.15
C TRP A 154 3.58 -10.17 -9.99
N THR A 155 3.13 -10.55 -11.19
CA THR A 155 2.29 -9.69 -12.03
C THR A 155 1.01 -9.27 -11.32
N VAL A 156 0.34 -10.20 -10.62
CA VAL A 156 -0.86 -9.88 -9.85
C VAL A 156 -0.57 -8.95 -8.68
N LYS A 157 0.55 -9.15 -7.96
CA LYS A 157 0.98 -8.23 -6.90
C LYS A 157 1.20 -6.81 -7.44
N VAL A 158 1.79 -6.66 -8.63
CA VAL A 158 1.97 -5.36 -9.29
C VAL A 158 0.63 -4.73 -9.67
N ILE A 159 -0.30 -5.52 -10.23
CA ILE A 159 -1.65 -5.04 -10.55
C ILE A 159 -2.38 -4.56 -9.29
N LEU A 160 -2.35 -5.37 -8.22
CA LEU A 160 -2.97 -5.02 -6.94
C LEU A 160 -2.33 -3.78 -6.31
N PHE A 161 -1.01 -3.63 -6.43
CA PHE A 161 -0.32 -2.42 -6.00
C PHE A 161 -0.89 -1.18 -6.69
N TYR A 162 -0.92 -1.14 -8.03
CA TYR A 162 -1.50 0.00 -8.75
C TYR A 162 -2.98 0.20 -8.46
N TRP A 163 -3.76 -0.88 -8.36
CA TRP A 163 -5.16 -0.85 -7.99
C TRP A 163 -5.36 -0.10 -6.67
N THR A 164 -4.65 -0.49 -5.61
CA THR A 164 -4.78 0.16 -4.29
C THR A 164 -4.45 1.65 -4.34
N LEU A 165 -3.40 2.04 -5.07
CA LEU A 165 -3.03 3.45 -5.23
C LEU A 165 -4.15 4.25 -5.91
N VAL A 166 -4.64 3.77 -7.05
CA VAL A 166 -5.66 4.46 -7.84
C VAL A 166 -6.97 4.55 -7.06
N THR A 167 -7.43 3.44 -6.49
CA THR A 167 -8.68 3.42 -5.74
C THR A 167 -8.62 4.33 -4.51
N LEU A 168 -7.46 4.47 -3.85
CA LEU A 168 -7.34 5.34 -2.68
C LEU A 168 -7.46 6.82 -3.07
N ALA A 169 -6.81 7.21 -4.17
CA ALA A 169 -6.91 8.57 -4.70
C ALA A 169 -8.34 8.90 -5.16
N LEU A 170 -9.04 7.97 -5.82
CA LEU A 170 -10.44 8.16 -6.20
C LEU A 170 -11.36 8.29 -4.98
N CYS A 171 -11.17 7.44 -3.97
CA CYS A 171 -11.93 7.57 -2.72
C CYS A 171 -11.68 8.92 -2.04
N TYR A 172 -10.44 9.39 -2.04
CA TYR A 172 -10.09 10.71 -1.52
C TYR A 172 -10.85 11.83 -2.24
N GLN A 173 -10.89 11.82 -3.58
CA GLN A 173 -11.63 12.83 -4.37
C GLN A 173 -13.12 12.83 -4.03
N LEU A 174 -13.74 11.65 -3.97
CA LEU A 174 -15.17 11.51 -3.64
C LEU A 174 -15.48 12.01 -2.22
N ILE A 175 -14.62 11.68 -1.26
CA ILE A 175 -14.75 12.16 0.12
C ILE A 175 -14.62 13.69 0.17
N GLN A 176 -13.65 14.27 -0.54
CA GLN A 176 -13.46 15.71 -0.55
C GLN A 176 -14.64 16.44 -1.21
N ALA A 177 -15.13 15.95 -2.35
CA ALA A 177 -16.28 16.51 -3.04
C ALA A 177 -17.55 16.49 -2.17
N ASN A 178 -17.83 15.38 -1.48
CA ASN A 178 -18.97 15.28 -0.59
C ASN A 178 -18.87 16.23 0.62
N ASN A 179 -17.68 16.39 1.20
CA ASN A 179 -17.49 17.32 2.31
C ASN A 179 -17.70 18.79 1.87
N SER A 180 -17.23 19.18 0.68
CA SER A 180 -17.46 20.52 0.14
C SER A 180 -18.93 20.78 -0.18
N ALA A 181 -19.69 19.76 -0.60
CA ALA A 181 -21.13 19.91 -0.85
C ALA A 181 -21.95 20.04 0.45
N GLN A 182 -21.46 19.48 1.56
CA GLN A 182 -22.13 19.52 2.86
C GLN A 182 -21.76 20.74 3.71
N ASN A 183 -20.59 21.36 3.47
CA ASN A 183 -20.14 22.60 4.08
C ASN A 183 -19.71 23.59 2.96
N PRO A 184 -20.66 24.30 2.32
CA PRO A 184 -20.36 25.27 1.27
C PRO A 184 -19.55 26.47 1.78
#